data_AF-A0AAT9I8N8-F1
#
_entry.id   AF-A0AAT9I8N8-F1
#
_cell.length_a   1.000
_cell.length_b   1.000
_cell.length_c   1.000
_cell.angle_alpha   90.00
_cell.angle_beta   90.00
_cell.angle_gamma   90.00
#
_symmetry.space_group_name_H-M   'P 1'
#
loop_
_entity.id
_entity.type
_entity.pdbx_description
1 polymer ?
#
loop_
_entity_poly.entity_id
_entity_poly.type
_entity_poly.pdbx_seq_one_letter_code
_entity_poly.pdbx_strand_id
1 'polypeptide(L)'
;MENEKTVKEKTVQEKNASWLANQTKMTGFGETNEAEILEKIKSGIPEFSVKVFREFKFDNDLPPDVTESNLHISMGKKEYYHFNKYDTRIITRPLDPIASMVEMVNVDGKFPQNTFTLKEIYNQKLNGSVEKEISYEQKNKLTGEIELDEHGEKIVLSFKTWKKANHRQLNDKGVYPKMSFKFSNWEAILQKYPIKELLDPERREAILRGLRKGNAVLVTLTSGQTELKRHIEIDAELKTIRVSEQNPRLYNAEKFKLNQQIEATKTDLNEEGKGESHKVAEENILKKKESHKLNGRTSVAKSNNKSQPTKSAKRKSTGMVRK
;
A
#
# COMPACT_ATOMS: atom_id res chain seq x y z
N MET A 1 46.21 14.32 35.82
CA MET A 1 45.93 12.88 35.63
C MET A 1 44.63 12.78 34.85
N GLU A 2 44.76 12.49 33.55
CA GLU A 2 43.64 12.41 32.60
C GLU A 2 42.74 11.22 32.92
N ASN A 3 41.42 11.47 32.85
CA ASN A 3 40.38 10.45 32.90
C ASN A 3 40.39 9.66 31.59
N GLU A 4 41.10 8.53 31.56
CA GLU A 4 40.89 7.52 30.53
C GLU A 4 39.50 6.89 30.74
N LYS A 5 38.51 7.36 29.97
CA LYS A 5 37.24 6.63 29.79
C LYS A 5 37.55 5.34 29.04
N THR A 6 37.69 4.24 29.76
CA THR A 6 37.75 2.90 29.19
C THR A 6 36.40 2.59 28.53
N VAL A 7 36.34 2.59 27.20
CA VAL A 7 35.16 2.13 26.47
C VAL A 7 35.12 0.60 26.61
N LYS A 8 34.23 0.09 27.47
CA LYS A 8 34.01 -1.36 27.57
C LYS A 8 33.53 -1.90 26.22
N GLU A 9 34.24 -2.89 25.69
CA GLU A 9 33.84 -3.55 24.46
C GLU A 9 32.53 -4.32 24.67
N LYS A 10 31.57 -4.17 23.74
CA LYS A 10 30.30 -4.88 23.79
C LYS A 10 30.52 -6.39 23.64
N THR A 11 29.85 -7.16 24.50
CA THR A 11 29.76 -8.63 24.40
C THR A 11 29.05 -9.06 23.11
N VAL A 12 29.16 -10.34 22.74
CA VAL A 12 28.47 -10.91 21.55
C VAL A 12 26.95 -10.72 21.65
N GLN A 13 26.38 -10.89 22.84
CA GLN A 13 24.95 -10.73 23.10
C GLN A 13 24.52 -9.26 22.95
N GLU A 14 25.33 -8.32 23.43
CA GLU A 14 25.10 -6.88 23.27
C GLU A 14 25.21 -6.45 21.81
N LYS A 15 26.21 -6.96 21.08
CA LYS A 15 26.35 -6.75 19.64
C LYS A 15 25.11 -7.29 18.90
N ASN A 16 24.59 -8.44 19.29
CA ASN A 16 23.38 -9.02 18.70
C ASN A 16 22.11 -8.20 19.03
N ALA A 17 21.93 -7.78 20.27
CA ALA A 17 20.79 -6.94 20.66
C ALA A 17 20.78 -5.60 19.91
N SER A 18 21.93 -4.91 19.83
CA SER A 18 22.06 -3.68 19.03
C SER A 18 21.75 -3.90 17.57
N TRP A 19 22.19 -5.04 17.02
CA TRP A 19 21.94 -5.40 15.64
C TRP A 19 20.44 -5.64 15.35
N LEU A 20 19.74 -6.38 16.22
CA LEU A 20 18.29 -6.59 16.14
C LEU A 20 17.52 -5.27 16.32
N ALA A 21 17.93 -4.41 17.25
CA ALA A 21 17.33 -3.10 17.44
C ALA A 21 17.47 -2.22 16.18
N ASN A 22 18.64 -2.26 15.52
CA ASN A 22 18.83 -1.53 14.27
C ASN A 22 18.01 -2.14 13.12
N GLN A 23 17.96 -3.47 13.01
CA GLN A 23 17.15 -4.13 11.99
C GLN A 23 15.68 -3.73 12.14
N THR A 24 15.12 -3.82 13.35
CA THR A 24 13.74 -3.42 13.63
C THR A 24 13.49 -1.93 13.35
N LYS A 25 14.44 -1.06 13.64
CA LYS A 25 14.41 0.36 13.22
C LYS A 25 14.29 0.53 11.71
N MET A 26 15.15 -0.15 10.94
CA MET A 26 15.14 -0.12 9.47
C MET A 26 13.85 -0.68 8.86
N THR A 27 13.20 -1.62 9.54
CA THR A 27 11.91 -2.19 9.11
C THR A 27 10.72 -1.26 9.38
N GLY A 28 10.94 -0.11 10.03
CA GLY A 28 9.93 0.93 10.25
C GLY A 28 9.33 0.95 11.67
N PHE A 29 9.79 0.11 12.60
CA PHE A 29 9.33 0.10 14.00
C PHE A 29 9.95 1.21 14.85
N GLY A 30 10.97 1.90 14.35
CA GLY A 30 11.60 3.02 15.05
C GLY A 30 12.55 2.51 16.12
N GLU A 31 12.72 3.25 17.20
CA GLU A 31 13.58 2.82 18.31
C GLU A 31 12.86 1.72 19.10
N THR A 32 13.28 0.48 18.87
CA THR A 32 12.86 -0.67 19.65
C THR A 32 13.66 -0.71 20.94
N ASN A 33 13.05 -1.21 22.02
CA ASN A 33 13.71 -1.32 23.32
C ASN A 33 14.85 -2.36 23.27
N GLU A 34 16.07 -1.89 22.97
CA GLU A 34 17.27 -2.72 22.91
C GLU A 34 17.56 -3.40 24.27
N ALA A 35 17.24 -2.75 25.38
CA ALA A 35 17.43 -3.31 26.71
C ALA A 35 16.51 -4.53 26.94
N GLU A 36 15.25 -4.46 26.51
CA GLU A 36 14.31 -5.59 26.57
C GLU A 36 14.81 -6.77 25.70
N ILE A 37 15.29 -6.48 24.48
CA ILE A 37 15.86 -7.51 23.59
C ILE A 37 17.08 -8.16 24.27
N LEU A 38 17.98 -7.35 24.83
CA LEU A 38 19.19 -7.83 25.49
C LEU A 38 18.88 -8.71 26.71
N GLU A 39 17.90 -8.32 27.51
CA GLU A 39 17.43 -9.11 28.67
C GLU A 39 16.93 -10.49 28.24
N LYS A 40 16.11 -10.56 27.18
CA LYS A 40 15.58 -11.82 26.64
C LYS A 40 16.68 -12.70 26.06
N ILE A 41 17.66 -12.11 25.37
CA ILE A 41 18.86 -12.81 24.87
C ILE A 41 19.68 -13.39 26.02
N LYS A 42 19.98 -12.59 27.05
CA LYS A 42 20.77 -13.01 28.22
C LYS A 42 20.07 -14.11 29.03
N SER A 43 18.75 -14.10 29.04
CA SER A 43 17.92 -15.13 29.69
C SER A 43 17.89 -16.47 28.93
N GLY A 44 18.46 -16.55 27.73
CA GLY A 44 18.56 -17.79 26.96
C GLY A 44 17.22 -18.31 26.42
N ILE A 45 16.20 -17.45 26.35
CA ILE A 45 14.85 -17.84 25.90
C ILE A 45 14.91 -18.12 24.39
N PRO A 46 14.64 -19.35 23.91
CA PRO A 46 14.87 -19.72 22.51
C PRO A 46 14.00 -18.97 21.49
N GLU A 47 12.81 -18.52 21.89
CA GLU A 47 11.91 -17.71 21.06
C GLU A 47 11.14 -16.72 21.93
N PHE A 48 11.05 -15.47 21.47
CA PHE A 48 10.30 -14.42 22.15
C PHE A 48 9.74 -13.41 21.16
N SER A 49 8.76 -12.63 21.62
CA SER A 49 8.22 -11.50 20.87
C SER A 49 8.47 -10.19 21.60
N VAL A 50 8.69 -9.11 20.84
CA VAL A 50 8.69 -7.73 21.35
C VAL A 50 7.48 -7.00 20.78
N LYS A 51 6.66 -6.43 21.66
CA LYS A 51 5.46 -5.71 21.25
C LYS A 51 5.80 -4.23 21.00
N VAL A 52 5.37 -3.70 19.85
CA VAL A 52 5.62 -2.31 19.45
C VAL A 52 4.34 -1.64 19.00
N PHE A 53 4.11 -0.42 19.48
CA PHE A 53 3.01 0.43 19.06
C PHE A 53 3.53 1.57 18.19
N ARG A 54 2.84 1.89 17.09
CA ARG A 54 3.21 3.02 16.22
C ARG A 54 2.00 3.79 15.77
N GLU A 55 2.17 5.11 15.77
CA GLU A 55 1.19 6.04 15.24
C GLU A 55 1.51 6.42 13.80
N PHE A 56 0.47 6.43 12.97
CA PHE A 56 0.54 6.93 11.62
C PHE A 56 -0.50 8.02 11.40
N LYS A 57 -0.02 9.25 11.29
CA LYS A 57 -0.83 10.37 10.82
C LYS A 57 -0.93 10.32 9.29
N PHE A 58 -2.13 10.53 8.77
CA PHE A 58 -2.41 10.53 7.35
C PHE A 58 -2.92 11.88 6.87
N ASP A 59 -3.86 12.44 7.63
CA ASP A 59 -4.38 13.78 7.45
C ASP A 59 -4.12 14.56 8.73
N ASN A 60 -3.85 15.86 8.60
CA ASN A 60 -3.63 16.70 9.76
C ASN A 60 -4.89 16.88 10.61
N ASP A 61 -6.05 16.75 9.97
CA ASP A 61 -7.35 17.01 10.56
C ASP A 61 -8.00 15.74 11.16
N LEU A 62 -7.32 14.59 11.08
CA LEU A 62 -7.82 13.31 11.59
C LEU A 62 -6.91 12.73 12.69
N PRO A 63 -7.48 11.97 13.64
CA PRO A 63 -6.69 11.24 14.62
C PRO A 63 -5.76 10.22 13.92
N PRO A 64 -4.56 9.98 14.47
CA PRO A 64 -3.65 8.99 13.93
C PRO A 64 -4.25 7.58 14.06
N ASP A 65 -3.87 6.69 13.14
CA ASP A 65 -4.05 5.26 13.39
C ASP A 65 -2.95 4.75 14.30
N VAL A 66 -3.30 3.83 15.19
CA VAL A 66 -2.34 3.11 16.01
C VAL A 66 -2.22 1.68 15.49
N THR A 67 -0.99 1.24 15.24
CA THR A 67 -0.69 -0.17 14.98
C THR A 67 -0.10 -0.82 16.21
N GLU A 68 -0.54 -2.03 16.53
CA GLU A 68 0.14 -2.94 17.45
C GLU A 68 0.86 -4.00 16.61
N SER A 69 2.14 -4.21 16.86
CA SER A 69 2.94 -5.21 16.14
C SER A 69 3.68 -6.11 17.12
N ASN A 70 3.75 -7.41 16.83
CA ASN A 70 4.58 -8.36 17.56
C ASN A 70 5.75 -8.77 16.69
N LEU A 71 6.97 -8.47 17.14
CA LEU A 71 8.22 -8.78 16.46
C LEU A 71 8.74 -10.13 16.95
N HIS A 72 8.73 -11.15 16.11
CA HIS A 72 9.12 -12.52 16.49
C HIS A 72 10.61 -12.74 16.30
N ILE A 73 11.30 -13.04 17.39
CA ILE A 73 12.74 -13.22 17.46
C ILE A 73 13.03 -14.62 18.01
N SER A 74 13.93 -15.36 17.38
CA SER A 74 14.32 -16.69 17.87
C SER A 74 15.81 -16.94 17.70
N MET A 75 16.34 -17.84 18.54
CA MET A 75 17.71 -18.31 18.47
C MET A 75 17.92 -19.18 17.22
N GLY A 76 19.01 -18.92 16.49
CA GLY A 76 19.46 -19.69 15.34
C GLY A 76 20.56 -20.69 15.67
N LYS A 77 21.09 -21.35 14.64
CA LYS A 77 22.05 -22.48 14.76
C LYS A 77 23.40 -22.13 15.41
N LYS A 78 23.78 -20.86 15.44
CA LYS A 78 25.05 -20.37 16.00
C LYS A 78 24.84 -19.57 17.29
N GLU A 79 23.74 -19.81 18.00
CA GLU A 79 23.34 -19.08 19.22
C GLU A 79 23.08 -17.57 19.02
N TYR A 80 23.06 -17.11 17.76
CA TYR A 80 22.60 -15.78 17.40
C TYR A 80 21.09 -15.78 17.26
N TYR A 81 20.44 -14.80 17.87
CA TYR A 81 19.04 -14.47 17.66
C TYR A 81 18.81 -13.78 16.31
N HIS A 82 17.65 -14.05 15.72
CA HIS A 82 17.23 -13.52 14.44
C HIS A 82 15.82 -12.95 14.53
N PHE A 83 15.59 -11.78 13.93
CA PHE A 83 14.25 -11.23 13.73
C PHE A 83 13.62 -11.87 12.48
N ASN A 84 12.65 -12.76 12.70
CA ASN A 84 12.15 -13.68 11.68
C ASN A 84 10.93 -13.13 10.92
N LYS A 85 9.98 -12.57 11.66
CA LYS A 85 8.70 -12.10 11.14
C LYS A 85 8.08 -11.11 12.09
N TYR A 86 7.12 -10.35 11.61
CA TYR A 86 6.22 -9.60 12.45
C TYR A 86 4.77 -9.78 12.01
N ASP A 87 3.87 -9.80 12.97
CA ASP A 87 2.46 -9.52 12.73
C ASP A 87 2.17 -8.08 13.16
N THR A 88 1.27 -7.42 12.42
CA THR A 88 0.85 -6.07 12.72
C THR A 88 -0.63 -5.92 12.53
N ARG A 89 -1.28 -5.24 13.48
CA ARG A 89 -2.69 -4.88 13.38
C ARG A 89 -2.98 -3.41 13.64
N ILE A 90 -3.94 -2.83 12.90
CA ILE A 90 -4.45 -1.48 13.19
C ILE A 90 -5.51 -1.58 14.30
N ILE A 91 -5.19 -1.11 15.50
CA ILE A 91 -6.07 -1.25 16.67
C ILE A 91 -7.12 -0.15 16.78
N THR A 92 -6.92 1.00 16.13
CA THR A 92 -7.93 2.06 16.01
C THR A 92 -9.07 1.70 15.05
N ARG A 93 -8.92 0.60 14.29
CA ARG A 93 -9.90 0.11 13.31
C ARG A 93 -10.02 -1.42 13.39
N PRO A 94 -10.45 -1.98 14.55
CA PRO A 94 -10.40 -3.42 14.81
C PRO A 94 -11.31 -4.24 13.90
N LEU A 95 -12.25 -3.60 13.22
CA LEU A 95 -13.24 -4.22 12.35
C LEU A 95 -12.76 -4.37 10.88
N ASP A 96 -11.63 -3.79 10.47
CA ASP A 96 -11.17 -3.95 9.09
C ASP A 96 -10.65 -5.40 8.85
N PRO A 97 -11.12 -6.17 7.84
CA PRO A 97 -10.65 -7.53 7.58
C PRO A 97 -9.18 -7.58 7.14
N ILE A 98 -8.62 -6.45 6.69
CA ILE A 98 -7.19 -6.29 6.40
C ILE A 98 -6.45 -5.75 7.64
N ALA A 99 -7.13 -5.57 8.78
CA ALA A 99 -6.55 -4.99 9.99
C ALA A 99 -5.30 -5.73 10.44
N SER A 100 -5.15 -7.02 10.17
CA SER A 100 -3.96 -7.82 10.53
C SER A 100 -3.16 -8.27 9.30
N MET A 101 -1.84 -8.11 9.32
CA MET A 101 -0.93 -8.63 8.29
C MET A 101 0.31 -9.24 8.94
N VAL A 102 0.78 -10.35 8.35
CA VAL A 102 2.06 -10.98 8.71
C VAL A 102 3.06 -10.72 7.60
N GLU A 103 4.28 -10.40 7.98
CA GLU A 103 5.39 -10.21 7.05
C GLU A 103 6.64 -10.90 7.55
N MET A 104 7.33 -11.55 6.62
CA MET A 104 8.60 -12.23 6.88
C MET A 104 9.78 -11.32 6.61
N VAL A 105 10.79 -11.45 7.45
CA VAL A 105 12.08 -10.78 7.32
C VAL A 105 13.12 -11.87 7.07
N ASN A 106 14.00 -11.69 6.10
CA ASN A 106 15.04 -12.70 5.86
C ASN A 106 16.05 -12.69 7.01
N VAL A 107 16.55 -13.89 7.30
CA VAL A 107 17.44 -14.21 8.41
C VAL A 107 18.88 -13.70 8.16
N ASP A 108 19.21 -13.38 6.90
CA ASP A 108 20.55 -13.01 6.43
C ASP A 108 20.97 -11.58 6.83
N GLY A 109 20.11 -10.87 7.54
CA GLY A 109 20.42 -9.59 8.13
C GLY A 109 20.42 -8.38 7.23
N LYS A 110 20.07 -8.57 5.95
CA LYS A 110 19.67 -7.49 5.06
C LYS A 110 18.15 -7.37 5.14
N PHE A 111 17.64 -6.15 5.31
CA PHE A 111 16.20 -5.93 5.09
C PHE A 111 15.90 -6.32 3.65
N PRO A 112 15.08 -7.35 3.39
CA PRO A 112 14.93 -7.87 2.04
C PRO A 112 14.33 -6.77 1.18
N GLN A 113 14.91 -6.56 0.00
CA GLN A 113 14.37 -5.62 -0.98
C GLN A 113 12.92 -5.93 -1.37
N ASN A 114 12.48 -7.16 -1.11
CA ASN A 114 11.12 -7.65 -1.33
C ASN A 114 10.25 -7.70 -0.05
N THR A 115 10.73 -7.17 1.08
CA THR A 115 9.96 -7.07 2.33
C THR A 115 9.34 -5.68 2.46
N PHE A 116 8.11 -5.64 2.95
CA PHE A 116 7.45 -4.38 3.29
C PHE A 116 7.86 -3.91 4.69
N THR A 117 8.19 -2.63 4.81
CA THR A 117 8.29 -1.94 6.10
C THR A 117 6.90 -1.82 6.74
N LEU A 118 6.85 -1.53 8.04
CA LEU A 118 5.57 -1.31 8.73
C LEU A 118 4.72 -0.23 8.02
N LYS A 119 5.34 0.87 7.60
CA LYS A 119 4.64 1.96 6.89
C LYS A 119 4.10 1.49 5.53
N GLU A 120 4.87 0.70 4.80
CA GLU A 120 4.44 0.15 3.51
C GLU A 120 3.30 -0.85 3.70
N ILE A 121 3.35 -1.73 4.70
CA ILE A 121 2.23 -2.62 5.04
C ILE A 121 0.98 -1.82 5.37
N TYR A 122 1.12 -0.80 6.19
CA TYR A 122 0.04 0.12 6.51
C TYR A 122 -0.56 0.77 5.24
N ASN A 123 0.27 1.12 4.27
CA ASN A 123 -0.16 1.66 2.98
C ASN A 123 -0.80 0.61 2.05
N GLN A 124 -0.34 -0.64 2.07
CA GLN A 124 -0.90 -1.74 1.26
C GLN A 124 -2.40 -1.90 1.49
N LYS A 125 -2.86 -1.70 2.73
CA LYS A 125 -4.28 -1.81 3.13
C LYS A 125 -5.20 -0.82 2.43
N LEU A 126 -4.63 0.19 1.78
CA LEU A 126 -5.35 1.23 1.04
C LEU A 126 -5.26 1.04 -0.46
N ASN A 127 -4.81 -0.14 -0.91
CA ASN A 127 -4.49 -0.48 -2.30
C ASN A 127 -3.24 0.23 -2.85
N GLY A 128 -2.44 0.89 -2.00
CA GLY A 128 -1.21 1.54 -2.43
C GLY A 128 -0.21 0.52 -2.96
N SER A 129 0.29 0.74 -4.18
CA SER A 129 1.45 -0.01 -4.68
C SER A 129 2.74 0.63 -4.18
N VAL A 130 3.77 -0.16 -3.91
CA VAL A 130 5.06 0.33 -3.40
C VAL A 130 6.14 0.06 -4.44
N GLU A 131 6.90 1.09 -4.82
CA GLU A 131 8.08 0.93 -5.66
C GLU A 131 9.22 0.34 -4.82
N LYS A 132 9.78 -0.77 -5.29
CA LYS A 132 10.94 -1.44 -4.73
C LYS A 132 12.05 -1.47 -5.77
N GLU A 133 13.27 -1.25 -5.30
CA GLU A 133 14.46 -1.54 -6.06
C GLU A 133 14.95 -2.93 -5.66
N ILE A 134 15.02 -3.83 -6.63
CA ILE A 134 15.46 -5.21 -6.47
C ILE A 134 16.80 -5.35 -7.17
N SER A 135 17.76 -5.89 -6.43
CA SER A 135 19.10 -6.20 -6.86
C SER A 135 19.36 -7.69 -6.73
N TYR A 136 20.12 -8.24 -7.66
CA TYR A 136 20.57 -9.62 -7.61
C TYR A 136 22.00 -9.72 -8.12
N GLU A 137 22.75 -10.65 -7.54
CA GLU A 137 24.09 -11.00 -8.00
C GLU A 137 23.97 -11.68 -9.37
N GLN A 138 24.69 -11.15 -10.36
CA GLN A 138 24.73 -11.72 -11.70
C GLN A 138 25.45 -13.06 -11.64
N LYS A 139 24.87 -14.07 -12.29
CA LYS A 139 25.44 -15.41 -12.37
C LYS A 139 25.76 -15.76 -13.80
N ASN A 140 26.91 -16.40 -13.99
CA ASN A 140 27.29 -16.98 -15.26
C ASN A 140 26.28 -18.05 -15.63
N LYS A 141 25.65 -17.91 -16.79
CA LYS A 141 24.57 -18.81 -17.23
C LYS A 141 25.01 -20.25 -17.44
N LEU A 142 26.30 -20.49 -17.67
CA LEU A 142 26.87 -21.81 -17.92
C LEU A 142 27.33 -22.48 -16.63
N THR A 143 28.04 -21.77 -15.75
CA THR A 143 28.61 -22.35 -14.52
C THR A 143 27.73 -22.17 -13.29
N GLY A 144 26.82 -21.19 -13.31
CA GLY A 144 26.00 -20.82 -12.15
C GLY A 144 26.76 -20.03 -11.06
N GLU A 145 28.04 -19.74 -11.28
CA GLU A 145 28.89 -18.97 -10.37
C GLU A 145 28.57 -17.47 -10.45
N ILE A 146 28.81 -16.74 -9.36
CA ILE A 146 28.64 -15.28 -9.33
C ILE A 146 29.70 -14.65 -10.23
N GLU A 147 29.28 -13.79 -11.15
CA GLU A 147 30.20 -13.05 -12.00
C GLU A 147 30.88 -11.94 -11.19
N LEU A 148 32.19 -11.81 -11.41
CA LEU A 148 33.00 -10.75 -10.83
C LEU A 148 33.39 -9.75 -11.93
N ASP A 149 33.57 -8.49 -11.57
CA ASP A 149 34.11 -7.47 -12.46
C ASP A 149 35.64 -7.56 -12.58
N GLU A 150 36.25 -6.62 -13.31
CA GLU A 150 37.69 -6.56 -13.53
C GLU A 150 38.53 -6.35 -12.25
N HIS A 151 37.89 -5.97 -11.14
CA HIS A 151 38.51 -5.79 -9.83
C HIS A 151 38.23 -6.96 -8.87
N GLY A 152 37.50 -7.98 -9.30
CA GLY A 152 37.11 -9.11 -8.47
C GLY A 152 35.91 -8.82 -7.55
N GLU A 153 35.17 -7.73 -7.79
CA GLU A 153 33.96 -7.40 -7.05
C GLU A 153 32.73 -8.07 -7.70
N LYS A 154 31.74 -8.43 -6.89
CA LYS A 154 30.52 -9.09 -7.40
C LYS A 154 29.72 -8.15 -8.29
N ILE A 155 29.36 -8.61 -9.48
CA ILE A 155 28.46 -7.86 -10.35
C ILE A 155 27.03 -7.95 -9.80
N VAL A 156 26.45 -6.78 -9.49
CA VAL A 156 25.08 -6.66 -8.97
C VAL A 156 24.22 -5.88 -9.95
N LEU A 157 23.17 -6.52 -10.45
CA LEU A 157 22.17 -5.90 -11.31
C LEU A 157 20.99 -5.41 -10.48
N SER A 158 20.49 -4.20 -10.73
CA SER A 158 19.35 -3.62 -10.00
C SER A 158 18.25 -3.13 -10.94
N PHE A 159 16.98 -3.31 -10.56
CA PHE A 159 15.82 -2.81 -11.29
C PHE A 159 14.69 -2.38 -10.36
N LYS A 160 13.91 -1.39 -10.80
CA LYS A 160 12.71 -0.93 -10.09
C LYS A 160 11.48 -1.75 -10.49
N THR A 161 10.64 -2.09 -9.51
CA THR A 161 9.36 -2.75 -9.73
C THR A 161 8.34 -2.30 -8.69
N TRP A 162 7.07 -2.31 -9.04
CA TRP A 162 5.99 -2.04 -8.10
C TRP A 162 5.52 -3.33 -7.46
N LYS A 163 5.34 -3.31 -6.15
CA LYS A 163 4.88 -4.43 -5.34
C LYS A 163 3.52 -4.12 -4.73
N LYS A 164 2.66 -5.14 -4.69
CA LYS A 164 1.38 -5.10 -3.98
C LYS A 164 1.10 -6.43 -3.30
N ALA A 165 0.56 -6.42 -2.09
CA ALA A 165 0.09 -7.65 -1.44
C ALA A 165 -1.17 -8.17 -2.15
N ASN A 166 -1.22 -9.47 -2.40
CA ASN A 166 -2.41 -10.17 -2.89
C ASN A 166 -3.26 -10.59 -1.69
N HIS A 167 -4.25 -9.76 -1.34
CA HIS A 167 -5.13 -10.00 -0.20
C HIS A 167 -6.17 -11.11 -0.41
N ARG A 168 -6.13 -11.86 -1.52
CA ARG A 168 -7.13 -12.91 -1.82
C ARG A 168 -6.88 -14.20 -1.06
N GLN A 169 -5.63 -14.53 -0.78
CA GLN A 169 -5.26 -15.78 -0.11
C GLN A 169 -3.93 -15.63 0.62
N LEU A 170 -3.83 -16.26 1.79
CA LEU A 170 -2.56 -16.43 2.51
C LEU A 170 -1.81 -17.64 1.94
N ASN A 171 -0.47 -17.58 1.94
CA ASN A 171 0.34 -18.76 1.71
C ASN A 171 0.33 -19.71 2.94
N ASP A 172 1.02 -20.83 2.82
CA ASP A 172 1.27 -21.83 3.86
C ASP A 172 1.84 -21.26 5.16
N LYS A 173 2.48 -20.10 5.09
CA LYS A 173 3.09 -19.42 6.24
C LYS A 173 2.26 -18.26 6.79
N GLY A 174 1.01 -18.10 6.34
CA GLY A 174 0.12 -17.04 6.80
C GLY A 174 0.48 -15.65 6.29
N VAL A 175 1.23 -15.55 5.18
CA VAL A 175 1.67 -14.28 4.57
C VAL A 175 0.94 -14.08 3.25
N TYR A 176 0.52 -12.84 2.96
CA TYR A 176 -0.04 -12.49 1.66
C TYR A 176 1.05 -12.52 0.57
N PRO A 177 0.85 -13.29 -0.53
CA PRO A 177 1.78 -13.29 -1.66
C PRO A 177 1.95 -11.88 -2.25
N LYS A 178 3.16 -11.54 -2.70
CA LYS A 178 3.43 -10.23 -3.31
C LYS A 178 3.37 -10.32 -4.83
N MET A 179 2.55 -9.49 -5.45
CA MET A 179 2.51 -9.30 -6.90
C MET A 179 3.52 -8.25 -7.33
N SER A 180 4.07 -8.39 -8.54
CA SER A 180 5.05 -7.46 -9.11
C SER A 180 4.52 -6.88 -10.41
N PHE A 181 4.66 -5.57 -10.58
CA PHE A 181 4.16 -4.85 -11.75
C PHE A 181 5.27 -4.00 -12.36
N LYS A 182 5.27 -3.95 -13.70
CA LYS A 182 6.08 -3.00 -14.47
C LYS A 182 5.22 -1.78 -14.78
N PHE A 183 5.57 -0.65 -14.17
CA PHE A 183 4.89 0.62 -14.37
C PHE A 183 5.91 1.77 -14.39
N SER A 184 6.63 1.91 -15.49
CA SER A 184 7.78 2.83 -15.63
C SER A 184 7.38 4.28 -15.97
N ASN A 185 6.19 4.50 -16.54
CA ASN A 185 5.74 5.80 -17.03
C ASN A 185 4.78 6.54 -16.07
N TRP A 186 4.72 6.14 -14.81
CA TRP A 186 3.76 6.67 -13.84
C TRP A 186 3.94 8.17 -13.58
N GLU A 187 5.18 8.68 -13.58
CA GLU A 187 5.47 10.11 -13.40
C GLU A 187 4.90 10.95 -14.56
N ALA A 188 5.00 10.44 -15.80
CA ALA A 188 4.41 11.08 -16.96
C ALA A 188 2.87 11.06 -16.93
N ILE A 189 2.26 10.08 -16.25
CA ILE A 189 0.80 10.07 -16.00
C ILE A 189 0.46 11.11 -14.93
N LEU A 190 1.27 11.24 -13.88
CA LEU A 190 1.07 12.23 -12.82
C LEU A 190 1.07 13.65 -13.37
N GLN A 191 1.95 13.96 -14.32
CA GLN A 191 2.02 15.26 -14.99
C GLN A 191 0.76 15.65 -15.78
N LYS A 192 -0.12 14.69 -16.11
CA LYS A 192 -1.39 14.96 -16.79
C LYS A 192 -2.46 15.52 -15.85
N TYR A 193 -2.27 15.40 -14.54
CA TYR A 193 -3.18 15.95 -13.54
C TYR A 193 -2.79 17.40 -13.24
N PRO A 194 -3.77 18.31 -13.13
CA PRO A 194 -3.51 19.72 -12.84
C PRO A 194 -3.20 19.91 -11.34
N ILE A 195 -2.08 19.36 -10.87
CA ILE A 195 -1.68 19.40 -9.46
C ILE A 195 -0.79 20.62 -9.22
N LYS A 196 -1.24 21.52 -8.33
CA LYS A 196 -0.54 22.77 -7.99
C LYS A 196 0.87 22.54 -7.47
N GLU A 197 1.04 21.54 -6.61
CA GLU A 197 2.30 21.22 -5.94
C GLU A 197 3.38 20.67 -6.88
N LEU A 198 3.04 20.20 -8.09
CA LEU A 198 4.03 19.70 -9.05
C LEU A 198 4.88 20.82 -9.69
N LEU A 199 4.41 22.06 -9.60
CA LEU A 199 5.12 23.25 -10.09
C LEU A 199 6.31 23.61 -9.20
N ASP A 200 6.26 23.22 -7.92
CA ASP A 200 7.33 23.44 -6.96
C ASP A 200 8.24 22.20 -6.90
N PRO A 201 9.56 22.32 -7.14
CA PRO A 201 10.47 21.16 -7.18
C PRO A 201 10.53 20.37 -5.88
N GLU A 202 10.49 21.04 -4.72
CA GLU A 202 10.61 20.39 -3.42
C GLU A 202 9.35 19.61 -3.07
N ARG A 203 8.18 20.24 -3.24
CA ARG A 203 6.87 19.61 -3.04
C ARG A 203 6.63 18.49 -4.04
N ARG A 204 7.05 18.66 -5.31
CA ARG A 204 7.02 17.59 -6.31
C ARG A 204 7.79 16.38 -5.83
N GLU A 205 9.03 16.56 -5.37
CA GLU A 205 9.87 15.44 -4.92
C GLU A 205 9.28 14.80 -3.64
N ALA A 206 8.67 15.59 -2.75
CA ALA A 206 7.92 15.06 -1.61
C ALA A 206 6.73 14.17 -2.03
N ILE A 207 5.95 14.60 -3.03
CA ILE A 207 4.84 13.83 -3.60
C ILE A 207 5.37 12.53 -4.23
N LEU A 208 6.40 12.62 -5.08
CA LEU A 208 6.98 11.45 -5.74
C LEU A 208 7.50 10.43 -4.72
N ARG A 209 8.24 10.86 -3.70
CA ARG A 209 8.68 9.98 -2.60
C ARG A 209 7.51 9.35 -1.85
N GLY A 210 6.44 10.11 -1.61
CA GLY A 210 5.23 9.61 -0.95
C GLY A 210 4.57 8.50 -1.77
N LEU A 211 4.34 8.76 -3.06
CA LEU A 211 3.72 7.83 -4.01
C LEU A 211 4.56 6.56 -4.21
N ARG A 212 5.89 6.67 -4.33
CA ARG A 212 6.82 5.52 -4.39
C ARG A 212 6.71 4.63 -3.15
N LYS A 213 6.45 5.20 -1.98
CA LYS A 213 6.23 4.45 -0.72
C LYS A 213 4.79 3.94 -0.57
N GLY A 214 3.94 4.10 -1.58
CA GLY A 214 2.54 3.72 -1.57
C GLY A 214 1.64 4.60 -0.70
N ASN A 215 2.10 5.78 -0.27
CA ASN A 215 1.24 6.71 0.45
C ASN A 215 0.11 7.20 -0.49
N ALA A 216 -1.09 7.34 0.05
CA ALA A 216 -2.06 8.26 -0.53
C ALA A 216 -1.68 9.69 -0.12
N VAL A 217 -1.36 10.53 -1.09
CA VAL A 217 -0.81 11.88 -0.87
C VAL A 217 -1.90 12.92 -1.12
N LEU A 218 -2.11 13.83 -0.18
CA LEU A 218 -3.02 14.96 -0.34
C LEU A 218 -2.38 16.00 -1.27
N VAL A 219 -3.10 16.36 -2.33
CA VAL A 219 -2.68 17.33 -3.35
C VAL A 219 -3.82 18.29 -3.68
N THR A 220 -3.49 19.41 -4.30
CA THR A 220 -4.45 20.42 -4.74
C THR A 220 -4.62 20.36 -6.25
N LEU A 221 -5.78 19.92 -6.72
CA LEU A 221 -6.14 19.96 -8.13
C LEU A 221 -6.70 21.34 -8.49
N THR A 222 -6.24 21.89 -9.62
CA THR A 222 -6.74 23.15 -10.16
C THR A 222 -7.64 22.89 -11.37
N SER A 223 -8.83 23.48 -11.37
CA SER A 223 -9.73 23.49 -12.54
C SER A 223 -10.25 24.91 -12.74
N GLY A 224 -9.61 25.65 -13.65
CA GLY A 224 -9.86 27.08 -13.82
C GLY A 224 -9.53 27.86 -12.55
N GLN A 225 -10.54 28.49 -11.94
CA GLN A 225 -10.41 29.26 -10.68
C GLN A 225 -10.72 28.42 -9.43
N THR A 226 -11.08 27.14 -9.57
CA THR A 226 -11.41 26.28 -8.43
C THR A 226 -10.22 25.43 -8.01
N GLU A 227 -9.97 25.37 -6.70
CA GLU A 227 -8.98 24.51 -6.08
C GLU A 227 -9.70 23.41 -5.28
N LEU A 228 -9.34 22.15 -5.54
CA LEU A 228 -9.94 20.99 -4.90
C LEU A 228 -8.84 20.12 -4.31
N LYS A 229 -8.83 19.98 -2.98
CA LYS A 229 -7.96 19.02 -2.31
C LYS A 229 -8.43 17.59 -2.58
N ARG A 230 -7.51 16.72 -3.00
CA ARG A 230 -7.76 15.31 -3.31
C ARG A 230 -6.61 14.45 -2.83
N HIS A 231 -6.90 13.20 -2.49
CA HIS A 231 -5.86 12.22 -2.27
C HIS A 231 -5.52 11.51 -3.57
N ILE A 232 -4.24 11.31 -3.83
CA ILE A 232 -3.75 10.54 -4.98
C ILE A 232 -2.87 9.38 -4.54
N GLU A 233 -2.97 8.25 -5.23
CA GLU A 233 -2.19 7.04 -4.95
C GLU A 233 -1.88 6.26 -6.22
N ILE A 234 -0.79 5.48 -6.18
CA ILE A 234 -0.39 4.63 -7.31
C ILE A 234 -1.11 3.29 -7.25
N ASP A 235 -1.82 2.98 -8.33
CA ASP A 235 -2.34 1.65 -8.60
C ASP A 235 -1.52 1.03 -9.75
N ALA A 236 -0.47 0.28 -9.39
CA ALA A 236 0.43 -0.33 -10.36
C ALA A 236 -0.18 -1.54 -11.08
N GLU A 237 -1.20 -2.17 -10.48
CA GLU A 237 -1.95 -3.25 -11.10
C GLU A 237 -2.76 -2.73 -12.30
N LEU A 238 -3.45 -1.60 -12.10
CA LEU A 238 -4.18 -0.91 -13.15
C LEU A 238 -3.32 0.07 -13.98
N LYS A 239 -2.03 0.23 -13.62
CA LYS A 239 -1.08 1.17 -14.22
C LYS A 239 -1.66 2.59 -14.32
N THR A 240 -2.23 3.06 -13.22
CA THR A 240 -2.89 4.37 -13.14
C THR A 240 -2.64 5.05 -11.80
N ILE A 241 -3.09 6.30 -11.70
CA ILE A 241 -3.14 7.08 -10.46
C ILE A 241 -4.60 7.18 -10.07
N ARG A 242 -4.95 6.70 -8.88
CA ARG A 242 -6.29 6.87 -8.34
C ARG A 242 -6.37 8.24 -7.67
N VAL A 243 -7.49 8.92 -7.89
CA VAL A 243 -7.83 10.19 -7.24
C VAL A 243 -9.09 9.96 -6.41
N SER A 244 -9.05 10.30 -5.12
CA SER A 244 -10.21 10.20 -4.23
C SER A 244 -10.52 11.53 -3.56
N GLU A 245 -11.82 11.81 -3.42
CA GLU A 245 -12.33 12.99 -2.73
C GLU A 245 -12.27 12.82 -1.22
N GLN A 246 -12.76 11.68 -0.73
CA GLN A 246 -12.60 11.31 0.66
C GLN A 246 -11.26 10.62 0.88
N ASN A 247 -10.82 10.68 2.12
CA ASN A 247 -9.75 9.83 2.60
C ASN A 247 -10.12 8.37 2.31
N PRO A 248 -9.36 7.63 1.47
CA PRO A 248 -9.68 6.25 1.11
C PRO A 248 -9.78 5.33 2.33
N ARG A 249 -9.18 5.74 3.46
CA ARG A 249 -9.23 5.05 4.75
C ARG A 249 -10.59 5.14 5.43
N LEU A 250 -11.22 6.32 5.42
CA LEU A 250 -12.55 6.51 5.99
C LEU A 250 -13.58 5.77 5.14
N TYR A 251 -13.45 5.88 3.82
CA TYR A 251 -14.31 5.17 2.88
C TYR A 251 -14.29 3.65 3.09
N ASN A 252 -13.12 3.04 3.27
CA ASN A 252 -13.02 1.60 3.54
C ASN A 252 -13.64 1.21 4.90
N ALA A 253 -13.40 2.00 5.95
CA ALA A 253 -13.99 1.76 7.27
C ALA A 253 -15.52 1.87 7.27
N GLU A 254 -16.08 2.87 6.60
CA GLU A 254 -17.53 3.07 6.45
C GLU A 254 -18.17 1.98 5.62
N LYS A 255 -17.55 1.62 4.48
CA LYS A 255 -18.02 0.51 3.63
C LYS A 255 -18.05 -0.81 4.39
N PHE A 256 -17.06 -1.06 5.26
CA PHE A 256 -17.07 -2.24 6.09
C PHE A 256 -18.19 -2.22 7.14
N LYS A 257 -18.37 -1.10 7.87
CA LYS A 257 -19.49 -0.95 8.82
C LYS A 257 -20.84 -1.19 8.13
N LEU A 258 -21.02 -0.67 6.93
CA LEU A 258 -22.23 -0.88 6.13
C LEU A 258 -22.40 -2.36 5.75
N ASN A 259 -21.33 -3.05 5.32
CA ASN A 259 -21.40 -4.46 4.99
C ASN A 259 -21.73 -5.34 6.21
N GLN A 260 -21.17 -5.07 7.39
CA GLN A 260 -21.56 -5.78 8.61
C GLN A 260 -23.01 -5.53 9.01
N GLN A 261 -23.51 -4.29 8.86
CA GLN A 261 -24.93 -4.03 9.10
C GLN A 261 -25.80 -4.83 8.14
N ILE A 262 -25.43 -4.89 6.85
CA ILE A 262 -26.15 -5.69 5.85
C ILE A 262 -26.10 -7.19 6.19
N GLU A 263 -24.97 -7.71 6.68
CA GLU A 263 -24.86 -9.12 7.08
C GLU A 263 -25.62 -9.42 8.36
N ALA A 264 -25.58 -8.54 9.37
CA ALA A 264 -26.38 -8.66 10.59
C ALA A 264 -27.89 -8.67 10.27
N THR A 265 -28.35 -7.77 9.39
CA THR A 265 -29.76 -7.75 8.95
C THR A 265 -30.13 -9.00 8.16
N LYS A 266 -29.19 -9.66 7.47
CA LYS A 266 -29.45 -10.94 6.77
C LYS A 266 -29.53 -12.14 7.71
N THR A 267 -28.76 -12.14 8.80
CA THR A 267 -28.88 -13.16 9.85
C THR A 267 -30.18 -13.01 10.64
N ASP A 268 -30.61 -11.78 10.92
CA ASP A 268 -31.88 -11.53 11.62
C ASP A 268 -33.11 -11.91 10.76
N LEU A 269 -33.01 -11.76 9.43
CA LEU A 269 -34.06 -12.17 8.49
C LEU A 269 -34.20 -13.69 8.29
N ASN A 270 -33.29 -14.50 8.84
CA ASN A 270 -33.38 -15.97 8.81
C ASN A 270 -33.97 -16.57 10.10
N GLU A 271 -34.18 -15.76 11.15
CA GLU A 271 -34.80 -16.21 12.42
C GLU A 271 -36.26 -15.78 12.59
N GLU A 272 -36.79 -14.83 11.81
CA GLU A 272 -38.22 -14.47 11.84
C GLU A 272 -38.95 -14.90 10.56
N GLY A 273 -39.81 -15.90 10.71
CA GLY A 273 -40.58 -16.49 9.62
C GLY A 273 -41.66 -15.58 9.02
N LYS A 274 -41.79 -15.70 7.69
CA LYS A 274 -42.99 -15.52 6.83
C LYS A 274 -43.85 -14.26 7.04
N GLY A 275 -43.81 -13.35 6.06
CA GLY A 275 -44.97 -12.50 5.72
C GLY A 275 -44.63 -11.19 5.02
N GLU A 276 -44.84 -11.16 3.69
CA GLU A 276 -45.17 -9.98 2.86
C GLU A 276 -44.61 -8.60 3.28
N SER A 277 -43.29 -8.46 3.33
CA SER A 277 -42.62 -7.13 3.32
C SER A 277 -41.48 -7.04 2.30
N HIS A 278 -41.48 -7.96 1.31
CA HIS A 278 -40.36 -8.17 0.39
C HIS A 278 -40.15 -7.09 -0.68
N LYS A 279 -41.11 -6.21 -0.95
CA LYS A 279 -40.98 -5.23 -2.07
C LYS A 279 -40.46 -3.85 -1.66
N VAL A 280 -40.64 -3.42 -0.40
CA VAL A 280 -40.26 -2.06 0.03
C VAL A 280 -38.80 -1.98 0.51
N ALA A 281 -38.24 -3.09 1.00
CA ALA A 281 -36.86 -3.16 1.45
C ALA A 281 -35.85 -3.30 0.29
N GLU A 282 -36.16 -4.09 -0.75
CA GLU A 282 -35.29 -4.23 -1.93
C GLU A 282 -35.15 -2.93 -2.72
N GLU A 283 -36.23 -2.14 -2.88
CA GLU A 283 -36.17 -0.85 -3.57
C GLU A 283 -35.32 0.20 -2.84
N ASN A 284 -35.37 0.24 -1.50
CA ASN A 284 -34.56 1.16 -0.71
C ASN A 284 -33.07 0.77 -0.68
N ILE A 285 -32.77 -0.53 -0.71
CA ILE A 285 -31.38 -1.04 -0.80
C ILE A 285 -30.79 -0.80 -2.19
N LEU A 286 -31.60 -0.87 -3.25
CA LEU A 286 -31.17 -0.61 -4.63
C LEU A 286 -30.93 0.89 -4.89
N LYS A 287 -31.82 1.77 -4.42
CA LYS A 287 -31.65 3.24 -4.51
C LYS A 287 -30.41 3.74 -3.77
N LYS A 288 -30.06 3.15 -2.62
CA LYS A 288 -28.85 3.49 -1.85
C LYS A 288 -27.56 2.94 -2.47
N LYS A 289 -27.63 1.83 -3.22
CA LYS A 289 -26.51 1.31 -4.03
C LYS A 289 -26.26 2.14 -5.29
N GLU A 290 -27.30 2.69 -5.91
CA GLU A 290 -27.16 3.56 -7.10
C GLU A 290 -26.61 4.95 -6.76
N SER A 291 -27.02 5.56 -5.63
CA SER A 291 -26.49 6.86 -5.19
C SER A 291 -24.98 6.82 -4.91
N HIS A 292 -24.44 5.68 -4.44
CA HIS A 292 -23.00 5.51 -4.23
C HIS A 292 -22.22 5.11 -5.50
N LYS A 293 -22.89 4.66 -6.56
CA LYS A 293 -22.25 4.35 -7.86
C LYS A 293 -22.06 5.60 -8.73
N LEU A 294 -22.93 6.62 -8.58
CA LEU A 294 -22.83 7.87 -9.34
C LEU A 294 -21.66 8.78 -8.92
N ASN A 295 -21.17 8.70 -7.67
CA ASN A 295 -20.04 9.51 -7.21
C ASN A 295 -18.65 9.00 -7.67
N GLY A 296 -18.59 7.95 -8.50
CA GLY A 296 -17.36 7.35 -9.03
C GLY A 296 -17.12 7.57 -10.53
N ARG A 297 -17.97 8.33 -11.22
CA ARG A 297 -17.79 8.67 -12.64
C ARG A 297 -17.92 10.17 -12.85
N THR A 298 -16.83 10.91 -12.66
CA THR A 298 -16.70 12.21 -13.33
C THR A 298 -16.30 11.99 -14.79
N SER A 299 -17.14 12.55 -15.64
CA SER A 299 -17.09 12.63 -17.08
C SER A 299 -15.80 13.24 -17.61
N VAL A 300 -15.06 12.46 -18.41
CA VAL A 300 -14.20 13.04 -19.46
C VAL A 300 -15.13 13.45 -20.59
N ALA A 301 -15.44 14.75 -20.67
CA ALA A 301 -16.11 15.33 -21.81
C ALA A 301 -15.20 15.20 -23.04
N LYS A 302 -15.54 14.26 -23.94
CA LYS A 302 -15.03 14.27 -25.31
C LYS A 302 -15.73 15.39 -26.06
N SER A 303 -15.00 16.46 -26.36
CA SER A 303 -15.35 17.35 -27.47
C SER A 303 -15.28 16.55 -28.77
N ASN A 304 -16.39 16.52 -29.52
CA ASN A 304 -16.37 16.08 -30.90
C ASN A 304 -17.09 17.13 -31.74
N ASN A 305 -16.24 17.94 -32.36
CA ASN A 305 -16.53 18.77 -33.50
C ASN A 305 -16.62 17.84 -34.73
N LYS A 306 -17.73 17.84 -35.48
CA LYS A 306 -17.71 17.79 -36.97
C LYS A 306 -19.11 17.79 -37.63
N SER A 307 -19.26 18.82 -38.46
CA SER A 307 -19.78 18.81 -39.84
C SER A 307 -21.26 18.53 -40.12
N GLN A 308 -21.91 19.62 -40.54
CA GLN A 308 -23.05 19.68 -41.45
C GLN A 308 -22.87 18.79 -42.69
N PRO A 309 -23.97 18.30 -43.30
CA PRO A 309 -24.03 18.05 -44.72
C PRO A 309 -24.82 19.18 -45.42
N THR A 310 -24.17 19.87 -46.36
CA THR A 310 -24.83 20.59 -47.45
C THR A 310 -24.78 19.75 -48.72
N LYS A 311 -25.86 19.86 -49.51
CA LYS A 311 -26.12 19.46 -50.92
C LYS A 311 -27.45 18.73 -50.98
N SER A 312 -28.37 18.98 -51.90
CA SER A 312 -28.47 19.93 -53.01
C SER A 312 -29.86 19.70 -53.61
N ALA A 313 -30.54 20.77 -53.99
CA ALA A 313 -31.82 20.72 -54.68
C ALA A 313 -31.70 20.03 -56.07
N LYS A 314 -32.67 19.18 -56.40
CA LYS A 314 -33.08 18.90 -57.78
C LYS A 314 -34.58 18.65 -57.83
N ARG A 315 -35.31 19.63 -58.37
CA ARG A 315 -36.68 19.50 -58.90
C ARG A 315 -36.62 18.93 -60.31
N LYS A 316 -37.57 18.04 -60.65
CA LYS A 316 -38.32 17.88 -61.93
C LYS A 316 -39.15 16.61 -61.80
N SER A 317 -40.47 16.69 -61.58
CA SER A 317 -41.55 16.88 -62.57
C SER A 317 -41.76 15.67 -63.49
N THR A 318 -42.79 14.87 -63.18
CA THR A 318 -43.62 14.22 -64.21
C THR A 318 -44.96 13.83 -63.58
N GLY A 319 -46.02 14.44 -64.08
CA GLY A 319 -47.39 13.99 -63.85
C GLY A 319 -47.83 12.98 -64.91
N MET A 320 -48.79 12.16 -64.50
CA MET A 320 -50.03 11.86 -65.24
C MET A 320 -49.97 10.94 -66.48
N VAL A 321 -50.40 9.69 -66.26
CA VAL A 321 -51.63 9.08 -66.83
C VAL A 321 -52.10 9.63 -68.20
N ARG A 322 -51.98 8.82 -69.27
CA ARG A 322 -53.08 8.14 -70.02
C ARG A 322 -52.62 7.65 -71.40
N LYS A 323 -53.09 6.44 -71.71
CA LYS A 323 -53.25 5.74 -73.00
C LYS A 323 -52.00 5.37 -73.80
#